data_AF-A0A0C2XX63-F1
#
_entry.id   AF-A0A0C2XX63-F1
#
_cell.length_a   1.000
_cell.length_b   1.000
_cell.length_c   1.000
_cell.angle_alpha   90.00
_cell.angle_beta   90.00
_cell.angle_gamma   90.00
#
_symmetry.space_group_name_H-M   'P 1'
#
loop_
_entity.id
_entity.type
_entity.pdbx_description
1 polymer ?
#
loop_
_entity_poly.entity_id
_entity_poly.type
_entity_poly.pdbx_seq_one_letter_code
_entity_poly.pdbx_strand_id
1 'polypeptide(L)'
;HGKLKADQWRTLGTTYLPISLIRLWYQVEDTNDQRSLQCRQLLEVTLSPISVVIIASSRTTSQEKADLYLNHMQSYLKGLRELFPKYTFLPNHHMALHLAEYLQLYGPVHSWWTFPFECLIGMLQRQLEETISTSFTKSANLQAFMLKDGCPQAIKNWSSHFAKLIDPQVRNTLLTDIARFLSVDEPADATGRRMAPIAEGPYKALQTYFNYVIGTPRQAKVLNSYIVK
;
A
#
# COMPACT_ATOMS: atom_id res chain seq x y z
N HIS A 1 -17.61 2.92 -21.34
CA HIS A 1 -17.89 4.06 -20.44
C HIS A 1 -19.02 3.63 -19.52
N GLY A 2 -18.87 3.65 -18.19
CA GLY A 2 -19.94 3.16 -17.30
C GLY A 2 -19.54 2.79 -15.87
N LYS A 3 -18.25 2.87 -15.50
CA LYS A 3 -17.82 2.68 -14.10
C LYS A 3 -17.77 4.04 -13.40
N LEU A 4 -18.47 4.15 -12.27
CA LEU A 4 -18.39 5.31 -11.39
C LEU A 4 -16.96 5.49 -10.88
N LYS A 5 -16.46 6.73 -10.91
CA LYS A 5 -15.17 7.11 -10.33
C LYS A 5 -15.28 7.14 -8.81
N ALA A 6 -14.14 7.02 -8.10
CA ALA A 6 -14.09 7.01 -6.64
C ALA A 6 -14.81 8.21 -5.99
N ASP A 7 -14.64 9.40 -6.56
CA ASP A 7 -15.32 10.61 -6.07
C ASP A 7 -16.84 10.60 -6.29
N GLN A 8 -17.30 9.97 -7.38
CA GLN A 8 -18.73 9.79 -7.64
C GLN A 8 -19.34 8.79 -6.66
N TRP A 9 -18.63 7.69 -6.35
CA TRP A 9 -19.03 6.75 -5.31
C TRP A 9 -19.12 7.41 -3.94
N ARG A 10 -18.14 8.24 -3.59
CA ARG A 10 -18.14 9.01 -2.34
C ARG A 10 -19.36 9.91 -2.26
N THR A 11 -19.61 10.72 -3.29
CA THR A 11 -20.77 11.63 -3.34
C THR A 11 -22.10 10.88 -3.23
N LEU A 12 -22.21 9.73 -3.90
CA LEU A 12 -23.38 8.87 -3.81
C LEU A 12 -23.61 8.36 -2.38
N GLY A 13 -22.56 7.85 -1.73
CA GLY A 13 -22.64 7.28 -0.39
C GLY A 13 -22.80 8.31 0.73
N THR A 14 -22.12 9.45 0.67
CA THR A 14 -22.10 10.42 1.77
C THR A 14 -23.16 11.51 1.65
N THR A 15 -23.73 11.72 0.47
CA THR A 15 -24.70 12.79 0.22
C THR A 15 -26.06 12.25 -0.21
N TYR A 16 -26.13 11.52 -1.32
CA TYR A 16 -27.42 11.09 -1.87
C TYR A 16 -28.08 9.96 -1.06
N LEU A 17 -27.29 8.98 -0.62
CA LEU A 17 -27.79 7.88 0.21
C LEU A 17 -28.43 8.37 1.52
N PRO A 18 -27.78 9.16 2.39
CA PRO A 18 -28.39 9.60 3.65
C PRO A 18 -29.65 10.44 3.41
N ILE A 19 -29.64 11.34 2.41
CA ILE A 19 -30.85 12.11 2.05
C ILE A 19 -32.01 11.17 1.67
N SER A 20 -31.72 10.14 0.86
CA SER A 20 -32.74 9.22 0.39
C SER A 20 -33.29 8.36 1.54
N LEU A 21 -32.41 7.83 2.38
CA LEU A 21 -32.81 7.00 3.53
C LEU A 21 -33.59 7.80 4.57
N ILE A 22 -33.16 9.03 4.87
CA ILE A 22 -33.93 9.93 5.76
C ILE A 22 -35.31 10.20 5.15
N ARG A 23 -35.42 10.57 3.87
CA ARG A 23 -36.73 10.82 3.26
C ARG A 23 -37.65 9.59 3.26
N LEU A 24 -37.10 8.38 3.11
CA LEU A 24 -37.87 7.15 3.08
C LEU A 24 -38.27 6.65 4.47
N TRP A 25 -37.40 6.81 5.48
CA TRP A 25 -37.53 6.13 6.77
C TRP A 25 -37.68 7.07 7.97
N TYR A 26 -37.65 8.39 7.78
CA TYR A 26 -37.89 9.38 8.85
C TYR A 26 -39.37 9.53 9.23
N GLN A 27 -40.28 8.65 8.78
CA GLN A 27 -41.72 8.82 9.02
C GLN A 27 -42.02 8.98 10.52
N VAL A 28 -42.68 10.11 10.82
CA VAL A 28 -43.09 10.53 12.16
C VAL A 28 -44.45 9.88 12.46
N GLU A 29 -44.61 9.43 13.70
CA GLU A 29 -45.86 9.30 14.49
C GLU A 29 -46.47 7.93 14.81
N ASP A 30 -46.14 6.82 14.16
CA ASP A 30 -46.67 5.52 14.64
C ASP A 30 -45.60 4.68 15.35
N THR A 31 -45.34 5.01 16.62
CA THR A 31 -44.37 4.33 17.49
C THR A 31 -44.68 2.85 17.73
N ASN A 32 -45.87 2.36 17.34
CA ASN A 32 -46.29 0.97 17.50
C ASN A 32 -46.07 0.10 16.26
N ASP A 33 -45.66 0.64 15.12
CA ASP A 33 -45.34 -0.17 13.95
C ASP A 33 -43.90 -0.73 14.05
N GLN A 34 -43.81 -2.06 14.19
CA GLN A 34 -42.53 -2.79 14.25
C GLN A 34 -41.65 -2.51 13.04
N ARG A 35 -42.23 -2.30 11.86
CA ARG A 35 -41.47 -2.00 10.64
C ARG A 35 -40.84 -0.61 10.71
N SER A 36 -41.58 0.39 11.18
CA SER A 36 -41.06 1.75 11.40
C SER A 36 -39.86 1.77 12.35
N LEU A 37 -39.94 1.03 13.46
CA LEU A 37 -38.84 0.88 14.42
C LEU A 37 -37.59 0.25 13.78
N GLN A 38 -37.75 -0.82 13.01
CA GLN A 38 -36.64 -1.47 12.29
C GLN A 38 -36.00 -0.55 11.25
N CYS A 39 -36.80 0.17 10.47
CA CYS A 39 -36.30 1.15 9.50
C CYS A 39 -35.48 2.26 10.17
N ARG A 40 -35.91 2.73 11.35
CA ARG A 40 -35.18 3.73 12.13
C ARG A 40 -33.85 3.19 12.66
N GLN A 41 -33.83 1.99 13.22
CA GLN A 41 -32.57 1.38 13.69
C GLN A 41 -31.59 1.18 12.53
N LEU A 42 -32.07 0.72 11.37
CA LEU A 42 -31.26 0.57 10.17
C LEU A 42 -30.73 1.92 9.66
N LEU A 43 -31.56 2.97 9.72
CA LEU A 43 -31.15 4.33 9.38
C LEU A 43 -30.01 4.79 10.28
N GLU A 44 -30.14 4.68 11.61
CA GLU A 44 -29.13 5.10 12.58
C GLU A 44 -27.81 4.34 12.40
N VAL A 45 -27.88 3.02 12.18
CA VAL A 45 -26.71 2.18 11.86
C VAL A 45 -26.07 2.53 10.53
N THR A 46 -26.84 3.02 9.55
CA THR A 46 -26.30 3.43 8.24
C THR A 46 -25.70 4.84 8.27
N LEU A 47 -26.29 5.77 9.04
CA LEU A 47 -25.80 7.14 9.17
C LEU A 47 -24.48 7.21 9.96
N SER A 48 -24.30 6.34 10.96
CA SER A 48 -23.07 6.28 11.75
C SER A 48 -21.78 6.09 10.92
N PRO A 49 -21.65 5.06 10.06
CA PRO A 49 -20.47 4.89 9.21
C PRO A 49 -20.36 5.97 8.12
N ILE A 50 -21.46 6.60 7.69
CA ILE A 50 -21.39 7.77 6.79
C ILE A 50 -20.69 8.93 7.50
N SER A 51 -21.06 9.22 8.76
CA SER A 51 -20.39 10.23 9.57
C SER A 51 -18.90 9.92 9.79
N VAL A 52 -18.57 8.66 10.09
CA VAL A 52 -17.18 8.16 10.18
C VAL A 52 -16.40 8.51 8.91
N VAL A 53 -16.95 8.23 7.72
CA VAL A 53 -16.29 8.52 6.43
C VAL A 53 -16.12 10.02 6.20
N ILE A 54 -17.14 10.83 6.52
CA ILE A 54 -17.08 12.31 6.37
C ILE A 54 -15.97 12.89 7.25
N ILE A 55 -15.88 12.45 8.51
CA ILE A 55 -14.88 12.94 9.46
C ILE A 55 -13.48 12.49 9.03
N ALA A 56 -13.29 11.19 8.71
CA ALA A 56 -12.00 10.66 8.30
C ALA A 56 -11.49 11.28 6.97
N SER A 57 -12.40 11.61 6.07
CA SER A 57 -12.06 12.26 4.80
C SER A 57 -11.86 13.78 4.92
N SER A 58 -12.05 14.35 6.12
CA SER A 58 -11.88 15.78 6.35
C SER A 58 -10.44 16.21 6.13
N ARG A 59 -10.25 17.43 5.62
CA ARG A 59 -8.92 18.03 5.47
C ARG A 59 -8.37 18.62 6.77
N THR A 60 -9.18 18.65 7.82
CA THR A 60 -8.79 19.18 9.13
C THR A 60 -9.22 18.20 10.21
N THR A 61 -8.39 18.07 11.24
CA THR A 61 -8.66 17.22 12.40
C THR A 61 -8.53 18.04 13.67
N SER A 62 -9.21 17.60 14.72
CA SER A 62 -9.15 18.13 16.08
C SER A 62 -9.46 16.99 17.04
N GLN A 63 -9.17 17.18 18.32
CA GLN A 63 -9.53 16.22 19.37
C GLN A 63 -11.02 15.89 19.31
N GLU A 64 -11.87 16.92 19.24
CA GLU A 64 -13.33 16.79 19.13
C GLU A 64 -13.76 15.95 17.92
N LYS A 65 -13.11 16.14 16.76
CA LYS A 65 -13.42 15.34 15.56
C LYS A 65 -13.00 13.88 15.74
N ALA A 66 -11.85 13.62 16.36
CA ALA A 66 -11.40 12.26 16.64
C ALA A 66 -12.35 11.55 17.63
N ASP A 67 -12.84 12.26 18.64
CA ASP A 67 -13.80 11.72 19.61
C ASP A 67 -15.16 11.45 18.95
N LEU A 68 -15.65 12.39 18.11
CA LEU A 68 -16.85 12.20 17.31
C LEU A 68 -16.73 11.01 16.36
N TYR A 69 -15.58 10.86 15.72
CA TYR A 69 -15.29 9.70 14.87
C TYR A 69 -15.43 8.39 15.65
N LEU A 70 -14.79 8.31 16.84
CA LEU A 70 -14.82 7.11 17.67
C LEU A 70 -16.25 6.79 18.13
N ASN A 71 -17.00 7.80 18.56
CA ASN A 71 -18.39 7.66 18.99
C ASN A 71 -19.28 7.10 17.88
N HIS A 72 -19.15 7.61 16.65
CA HIS A 72 -19.90 7.09 15.51
C HIS A 72 -19.45 5.68 15.12
N MET A 73 -18.16 5.37 15.16
CA MET A 73 -17.65 4.02 14.86
C MET A 73 -18.17 3.00 15.88
N GLN A 74 -18.15 3.33 17.18
CA GLN A 74 -18.69 2.47 18.22
C GLN A 74 -20.21 2.27 18.09
N SER A 75 -20.95 3.34 17.79
CA SER A 75 -22.41 3.28 17.55
C SER A 75 -22.74 2.38 16.37
N TYR A 76 -21.98 2.50 15.27
CA TYR A 76 -22.10 1.62 14.11
C TYR A 76 -21.88 0.16 14.47
N LEU A 77 -20.78 -0.19 15.14
CA LEU A 77 -20.47 -1.58 15.50
C LEU A 77 -21.48 -2.16 16.48
N LYS A 78 -21.92 -1.37 17.46
CA LYS A 78 -22.94 -1.77 18.43
C LYS A 78 -24.25 -2.09 17.71
N GLY A 79 -24.75 -1.18 16.89
CA GLY A 79 -26.01 -1.38 16.18
C GLY A 79 -25.92 -2.48 15.11
N LEU A 80 -24.76 -2.68 14.47
CA LEU A 80 -24.55 -3.81 13.55
C LEU A 80 -24.68 -5.15 14.28
N ARG A 81 -24.12 -5.27 15.49
CA ARG A 81 -24.23 -6.47 16.33
C ARG A 81 -25.66 -6.73 16.79
N GLU A 82 -26.40 -5.68 17.14
CA GLU A 82 -27.79 -5.78 17.58
C GLU A 82 -28.72 -6.17 16.43
N LEU A 83 -28.58 -5.56 15.26
CA LEU A 83 -29.41 -5.85 14.07
C LEU A 83 -29.03 -7.15 13.37
N PHE A 84 -27.75 -7.53 13.39
CA PHE A 84 -27.24 -8.70 12.70
C PHE A 84 -26.39 -9.57 13.64
N PRO A 85 -27.01 -10.33 14.58
CA PRO A 85 -26.27 -11.12 15.58
C PRO A 85 -25.34 -12.19 15.00
N LYS A 86 -25.59 -12.62 13.76
CA LYS A 86 -24.77 -13.61 13.05
C LYS A 86 -23.60 -12.99 12.28
N TYR A 87 -23.48 -11.66 12.27
CA TYR A 87 -22.43 -10.97 11.54
C TYR A 87 -21.06 -11.24 12.19
N THR A 88 -20.08 -11.61 11.37
CA THR A 88 -18.70 -11.82 11.81
C THR A 88 -17.88 -10.57 11.52
N PHE A 89 -17.39 -9.92 12.56
CA PHE A 89 -16.55 -8.73 12.41
C PHE A 89 -15.19 -9.07 11.81
N LEU A 90 -14.82 -8.31 10.79
CA LEU A 90 -13.50 -8.39 10.14
C LEU A 90 -12.47 -7.54 10.89
N PRO A 91 -11.15 -7.86 10.79
CA PRO A 91 -10.08 -7.06 11.36
C PRO A 91 -10.14 -5.57 10.98
N ASN A 92 -10.65 -5.25 9.78
CA ASN A 92 -10.83 -3.86 9.34
C ASN A 92 -11.75 -3.03 10.27
N HIS A 93 -12.74 -3.66 10.91
CA HIS A 93 -13.60 -2.97 11.89
C HIS A 93 -12.81 -2.58 13.14
N HIS A 94 -11.92 -3.48 13.58
CA HIS A 94 -11.02 -3.21 14.69
C HIS A 94 -10.00 -2.13 14.33
N MET A 95 -9.38 -2.22 13.15
CA MET A 95 -8.44 -1.20 12.67
C MET A 95 -9.09 0.17 12.54
N ALA A 96 -10.36 0.24 12.13
CA ALA A 96 -11.10 1.50 12.06
C ALA A 96 -11.28 2.15 13.44
N LEU A 97 -11.38 1.40 14.54
CA LEU A 97 -11.45 2.00 15.89
C LEU A 97 -10.17 2.78 16.25
N HIS A 98 -9.01 2.30 15.82
CA HIS A 98 -7.72 2.97 16.04
C HIS A 98 -7.53 4.23 15.18
N LEU A 99 -8.39 4.46 14.19
CA LEU A 99 -8.26 5.64 13.34
C LEU A 99 -8.44 6.95 14.14
N ALA A 100 -9.20 6.94 15.23
CA ALA A 100 -9.32 8.10 16.13
C ALA A 100 -7.97 8.50 16.74
N GLU A 101 -7.19 7.52 17.20
CA GLU A 101 -5.85 7.74 17.76
C GLU A 101 -4.91 8.29 16.68
N TYR A 102 -4.99 7.74 15.47
CA TYR A 102 -4.18 8.21 14.33
C TYR A 102 -4.54 9.62 13.87
N LEU A 103 -5.83 9.99 13.93
CA LEU A 103 -6.27 11.36 13.65
C LEU A 103 -5.69 12.38 14.64
N GLN A 104 -5.45 11.97 15.89
CA GLN A 104 -4.81 12.82 16.90
C GLN A 104 -3.28 12.87 16.72
N LEU A 105 -2.66 11.74 16.43
CA LEU A 105 -1.20 11.63 16.35
C LEU A 105 -0.60 12.15 15.04
N TYR A 106 -1.22 11.80 13.91
CA TYR A 106 -0.65 12.03 12.57
C TYR A 106 -1.40 13.10 11.78
N GLY A 107 -2.48 13.63 12.34
CA GLY A 107 -3.31 14.60 11.65
C GLY A 107 -4.33 13.93 10.71
N PRO A 108 -4.89 14.69 9.76
CA PRO A 108 -5.87 14.19 8.80
C PRO A 108 -5.36 13.02 7.95
N VAL A 109 -6.25 12.08 7.60
CA VAL A 109 -5.89 10.83 6.88
C VAL A 109 -5.13 11.08 5.56
N HIS A 110 -5.51 12.13 4.84
CA HIS A 110 -4.88 12.46 3.56
C HIS A 110 -3.39 12.81 3.66
N SER A 111 -2.88 13.11 4.87
CA SER A 111 -1.47 13.40 5.12
C SER A 111 -0.60 12.14 5.16
N TRP A 112 -1.20 10.96 5.40
CA TRP A 112 -0.46 9.72 5.64
C TRP A 112 -1.03 8.49 4.93
N TRP A 113 -2.09 8.64 4.13
CA TRP A 113 -2.62 7.54 3.30
C TRP A 113 -1.65 7.10 2.18
N THR A 114 -1.84 5.87 1.68
CA THR A 114 -0.94 5.23 0.71
C THR A 114 -1.12 5.72 -0.72
N PHE A 115 -2.25 6.34 -1.05
CA PHE A 115 -2.62 6.67 -2.43
C PHE A 115 -1.56 7.48 -3.22
N PRO A 116 -0.93 8.55 -2.66
CA PRO A 116 0.10 9.30 -3.38
C PRO A 116 1.34 8.45 -3.65
N PHE A 117 1.69 7.55 -2.74
CA PHE A 117 2.81 6.62 -2.90
C PHE A 117 2.50 5.57 -3.95
N GLU A 118 1.28 5.03 -4.00
CA GLU A 118 0.84 4.13 -5.06
C GLU A 118 0.90 4.78 -6.44
N CYS A 119 0.45 6.04 -6.56
CA CYS A 119 0.60 6.82 -7.79
C CYS A 119 2.07 6.98 -8.19
N LEU A 120 2.94 7.31 -7.24
CA LEU A 120 4.37 7.48 -7.48
C LEU A 120 5.03 6.16 -7.93
N ILE A 121 4.73 5.06 -7.25
CA ILE A 121 5.22 3.71 -7.61
C ILE A 121 4.77 3.38 -9.04
N GLY A 122 3.51 3.65 -9.38
CA GLY A 122 3.00 3.43 -10.74
C GLY A 122 3.71 4.29 -11.81
N MET A 123 4.08 5.54 -11.48
CA MET A 123 4.86 6.38 -12.39
C MET A 123 6.29 5.86 -12.56
N LEU A 124 6.96 5.50 -11.46
CA LEU A 124 8.32 4.95 -11.48
C LEU A 124 8.38 3.64 -12.25
N GLN A 125 7.37 2.77 -12.07
CA GLN A 125 7.28 1.52 -12.81
C GLN A 125 7.23 1.77 -14.32
N ARG A 126 6.40 2.71 -14.80
CA ARG A 126 6.30 3.04 -16.23
C ARG A 126 7.62 3.57 -16.80
N GLN A 127 8.27 4.48 -16.07
CA GLN A 127 9.56 5.04 -16.52
C GLN A 127 10.66 3.96 -16.57
N LEU A 128 10.68 3.07 -15.59
CA LEU A 128 11.62 1.96 -15.56
C LEU A 128 11.36 0.99 -16.72
N GLU A 129 10.11 0.61 -16.97
CA GLU A 129 9.71 -0.24 -18.09
C GLU A 129 10.12 0.36 -19.45
N GLU A 130 9.89 1.66 -19.66
CA GLU A 130 10.30 2.37 -20.87
C GLU A 130 11.83 2.38 -21.04
N THR A 131 12.55 2.66 -19.96
CA THR A 131 14.02 2.69 -19.96
C THR A 131 14.59 1.31 -20.26
N ILE A 132 14.07 0.27 -19.64
CA ILE A 132 14.49 -1.12 -19.86
C ILE A 132 14.22 -1.53 -21.30
N SER A 133 13.01 -1.28 -21.82
CA SER A 133 12.61 -1.63 -23.19
C SER A 133 13.48 -0.93 -24.23
N THR A 134 13.70 0.38 -24.06
CA THR A 134 14.57 1.17 -24.95
C THR A 134 16.01 0.66 -24.91
N SER A 135 16.52 0.38 -23.72
CA SER A 135 17.89 -0.09 -23.50
C SER A 135 18.08 -1.50 -24.08
N PHE A 136 17.10 -2.38 -23.94
CA PHE A 136 17.08 -3.70 -24.54
C PHE A 136 17.09 -3.62 -26.07
N THR A 137 16.21 -2.79 -26.65
CA THR A 137 16.11 -2.59 -28.10
C THR A 137 17.42 -2.03 -28.69
N LYS A 138 18.02 -1.03 -28.03
CA LYS A 138 19.34 -0.48 -28.43
C LYS A 138 20.44 -1.54 -28.39
N SER A 139 20.46 -2.38 -27.35
CA SER A 139 21.43 -3.47 -27.22
C SER A 139 21.26 -4.52 -28.33
N ALA A 140 20.03 -4.94 -28.61
CA ALA A 140 19.72 -5.89 -29.67
C ALA A 140 20.10 -5.35 -31.07
N ASN A 141 19.80 -4.08 -31.34
CA ASN A 141 20.17 -3.41 -32.58
C ASN A 141 21.69 -3.31 -32.75
N LEU A 142 22.41 -2.99 -31.67
CA LEU A 142 23.88 -2.92 -31.69
C LEU A 142 24.49 -4.30 -32.00
N GLN A 143 23.97 -5.37 -31.39
CA GLN A 143 24.38 -6.74 -31.69
C GLN A 143 24.13 -7.11 -33.16
N ALA A 144 22.93 -6.84 -33.67
CA ALA A 144 22.58 -7.08 -35.07
C ALA A 144 23.48 -6.30 -36.03
N PHE A 145 23.82 -5.06 -35.68
CA PHE A 145 24.72 -4.23 -36.48
C PHE A 145 26.16 -4.76 -36.51
N MET A 146 26.68 -5.29 -35.39
CA MET A 146 28.02 -5.87 -35.31
C MET A 146 28.14 -7.18 -36.11
N LEU A 147 27.04 -7.93 -36.27
CA LEU A 147 26.99 -9.17 -37.05
C LEU A 147 26.82 -8.95 -38.56
N LYS A 148 26.49 -7.73 -39.00
CA LYS A 148 26.26 -7.43 -40.41
C LYS A 148 27.58 -7.28 -41.19
N ASP A 149 27.61 -7.82 -42.40
CA ASP A 149 28.72 -7.61 -43.34
C ASP A 149 28.85 -6.12 -43.69
N GLY A 150 30.06 -5.56 -43.51
CA GLY A 150 30.34 -4.13 -43.67
C GLY A 150 30.32 -3.29 -42.38
N CYS A 151 30.23 -3.91 -41.20
CA CYS A 151 30.40 -3.18 -39.92
C CYS A 151 31.78 -2.47 -39.87
N PRO A 152 31.82 -1.14 -39.62
CA PRO A 152 33.07 -0.37 -39.58
C PRO A 152 34.08 -0.95 -38.59
N GLN A 153 35.36 -0.97 -38.98
CA GLN A 153 36.40 -1.58 -38.17
C GLN A 153 36.61 -0.86 -36.82
N ALA A 154 36.34 0.45 -36.76
CA ALA A 154 36.32 1.21 -35.51
C ALA A 154 35.34 0.63 -34.48
N ILE A 155 34.16 0.15 -34.91
CA ILE A 155 33.15 -0.43 -34.02
C ILE A 155 33.55 -1.86 -33.62
N LYS A 156 34.11 -2.64 -34.54
CA LYS A 156 34.64 -3.98 -34.23
C LYS A 156 35.78 -3.94 -33.23
N ASN A 157 36.66 -2.94 -33.31
CA ASN A 157 37.76 -2.74 -32.37
C ASN A 157 37.27 -2.49 -30.93
N TRP A 158 36.04 -1.99 -30.77
CA TRP A 158 35.42 -1.67 -29.48
C TRP A 158 34.41 -2.74 -29.02
N SER A 159 34.30 -3.86 -29.74
CA SER A 159 33.34 -4.94 -29.46
C SER A 159 33.46 -5.50 -28.04
N SER A 160 34.68 -5.58 -27.49
CA SER A 160 34.94 -6.02 -26.12
C SER A 160 34.32 -5.10 -25.06
N HIS A 161 34.23 -3.79 -25.34
CA HIS A 161 33.57 -2.82 -24.47
C HIS A 161 32.05 -2.92 -24.59
N PHE A 162 31.53 -3.12 -25.79
CA PHE A 162 30.09 -3.32 -26.01
C PHE A 162 29.57 -4.63 -25.42
N ALA A 163 30.36 -5.70 -25.43
CA ALA A 163 30.01 -6.97 -24.80
C ALA A 163 29.61 -6.81 -23.33
N LYS A 164 30.29 -5.91 -22.60
CA LYS A 164 29.98 -5.60 -21.18
C LYS A 164 28.65 -4.86 -21.00
N LEU A 165 28.21 -4.09 -22.00
CA LEU A 165 26.92 -3.38 -22.01
C LEU A 165 25.74 -4.28 -22.43
N ILE A 166 26.06 -5.37 -23.13
CA ILE A 166 25.13 -6.35 -23.67
C ILE A 166 24.88 -7.49 -22.66
N ASP A 167 25.88 -7.84 -21.84
CA ASP A 167 25.80 -8.93 -20.87
C ASP A 167 24.74 -8.65 -19.77
N PRO A 168 23.65 -9.45 -19.70
CA PRO A 168 22.62 -9.29 -18.69
C PRO A 168 23.10 -9.53 -17.25
N GLN A 169 24.21 -10.25 -17.04
CA GLN A 169 24.82 -10.44 -15.71
C GLN A 169 25.47 -9.15 -15.18
N VAL A 170 25.97 -8.30 -16.08
CA VAL A 170 26.55 -6.99 -15.74
C VAL A 170 25.46 -5.92 -15.62
N ARG A 171 24.37 -6.07 -16.38
CA ARG A 171 23.27 -5.09 -16.46
C ARG A 171 22.29 -5.11 -15.29
N ASN A 172 22.26 -6.20 -14.52
CA ASN A 172 21.39 -6.31 -13.35
C ASN A 172 22.09 -5.78 -12.10
N THR A 173 21.93 -4.47 -11.87
CA THR A 173 21.45 -3.85 -10.63
C THR A 173 22.13 -2.51 -10.44
N LEU A 174 21.31 -1.51 -10.08
CA LEU A 174 21.72 -0.20 -9.58
C LEU A 174 22.89 -0.30 -8.57
N LEU A 175 22.99 -1.41 -7.83
CA LEU A 175 24.05 -1.74 -6.89
C LEU A 175 25.41 -2.00 -7.55
N THR A 176 25.45 -2.68 -8.69
CA THR A 176 26.70 -2.92 -9.44
C THR A 176 27.26 -1.61 -10.01
N ASP A 177 26.39 -0.70 -10.46
CA ASP A 177 26.79 0.60 -10.99
C ASP A 177 27.24 1.57 -9.89
N ILE A 178 26.55 1.60 -8.74
CA ILE A 178 26.99 2.36 -7.55
C ILE A 178 28.33 1.83 -7.03
N ALA A 179 28.50 0.51 -6.96
CA ALA A 179 29.76 -0.11 -6.55
C ALA A 179 30.91 0.21 -7.52
N ARG A 180 30.62 0.32 -8.81
CA ARG A 180 31.60 0.66 -9.85
C ARG A 180 32.03 2.12 -9.84
N PHE A 181 31.13 3.03 -9.48
CA PHE A 181 31.47 4.45 -9.28
C PHE A 181 32.31 4.68 -8.02
N LEU A 182 32.15 3.84 -7.00
CA LEU A 182 32.92 3.90 -5.75
C LEU A 182 34.28 3.20 -5.84
N SER A 183 34.46 2.28 -6.80
CA SER A 183 35.76 1.69 -7.09
C SER A 183 36.58 2.60 -8.01
N VAL A 184 37.40 3.46 -7.43
CA VAL A 184 38.46 4.19 -8.13
C VAL A 184 39.47 3.19 -8.70
N ASP A 185 39.90 3.47 -9.93
CA ASP A 185 40.70 2.64 -10.86
C ASP A 185 41.76 1.73 -10.24
N GLU A 186 41.73 0.44 -10.61
CA GLU A 186 42.90 -0.43 -10.76
C GLU A 186 42.69 -1.31 -12.01
N PRO A 187 43.71 -1.50 -12.88
CA PRO A 187 43.57 -2.26 -14.11
C PRO A 187 43.40 -3.74 -13.80
N ALA A 188 42.29 -4.31 -14.26
CA ALA A 188 41.90 -5.68 -13.99
C ALA A 188 42.84 -6.68 -14.70
N ASP A 189 43.70 -7.34 -13.91
CA ASP A 189 44.37 -8.57 -14.33
C ASP A 189 43.39 -9.75 -14.29
N ALA A 190 43.43 -10.55 -15.35
CA ALA A 190 42.46 -11.60 -15.63
C ALA A 190 42.78 -12.86 -14.83
N THR A 191 42.37 -12.92 -13.56
CA THR A 191 42.21 -14.19 -12.84
C THR A 191 40.90 -14.20 -12.04
N GLY A 192 40.01 -15.11 -12.43
CA GLY A 192 38.69 -15.27 -11.81
C GLY A 192 38.80 -15.54 -10.31
N ARG A 193 38.36 -14.57 -9.49
CA ARG A 193 38.14 -14.80 -8.06
C ARG A 193 36.88 -15.64 -7.87
N ARG A 194 37.09 -16.92 -7.58
CA ARG A 194 36.09 -17.82 -7.01
C ARG A 194 35.44 -17.15 -5.79
N MET A 195 34.11 -17.09 -5.73
CA MET A 195 33.40 -16.67 -4.51
C MET A 195 33.90 -17.54 -3.35
N ALA A 196 34.50 -16.90 -2.34
CA ALA A 196 34.92 -17.61 -1.14
C ALA A 196 33.66 -18.11 -0.41
N PRO A 197 33.57 -19.40 -0.07
CA PRO A 197 32.44 -19.90 0.71
C PRO A 197 32.40 -19.18 2.07
N ILE A 198 31.21 -18.76 2.48
CA ILE A 198 30.97 -18.19 3.80
C ILE A 198 31.35 -19.26 4.82
N ALA A 199 32.21 -18.93 5.78
CA ALA A 199 32.59 -19.84 6.85
C ALA A 199 31.32 -20.32 7.61
N GLU A 200 31.28 -21.58 8.03
CA GLU A 200 30.07 -22.15 8.66
C GLU A 200 29.60 -21.37 9.90
N GLY A 201 30.51 -20.72 10.62
CA GLY A 201 30.21 -19.91 11.81
C GLY A 201 29.21 -18.77 11.52
N PRO A 202 29.54 -17.81 10.62
CA PRO A 202 28.62 -16.74 10.24
C PRO A 202 27.32 -17.23 9.60
N TYR A 203 27.35 -18.35 8.85
CA TYR A 203 26.12 -18.94 8.28
C TYR A 203 25.19 -19.48 9.37
N LYS A 204 25.73 -20.20 10.37
CA LYS A 204 24.97 -20.66 11.55
C LYS A 204 24.43 -19.49 12.37
N ALA A 205 25.23 -18.44 12.59
CA ALA A 205 24.78 -17.26 13.33
C ALA A 205 23.60 -16.55 12.65
N LEU A 206 23.62 -16.46 11.31
CA LEU A 206 22.50 -15.92 10.52
C LEU A 206 21.25 -16.81 10.60
N GLN A 207 21.40 -18.14 10.46
CA GLN A 207 20.28 -19.07 10.65
C GLN A 207 19.68 -18.97 12.06
N THR A 208 20.51 -18.88 13.10
CA THR A 208 20.05 -18.72 14.49
C THR A 208 19.31 -17.40 14.68
N TYR A 209 19.79 -16.30 14.11
CA TYR A 209 19.12 -14.99 14.19
C TYR A 209 17.74 -15.01 13.51
N PHE A 210 17.64 -15.55 12.30
CA PHE A 210 16.36 -15.62 11.57
C PHE A 210 15.36 -16.59 12.22
N ASN A 211 15.84 -17.72 12.75
CA ASN A 211 14.98 -18.67 13.46
C ASN A 211 14.53 -18.14 14.84
N TYR A 212 15.34 -17.29 15.48
CA TYR A 212 14.97 -16.63 16.75
C TYR A 212 13.93 -15.52 16.53
N VAL A 213 14.03 -14.76 15.43
CA VAL A 213 13.08 -13.66 15.12
C VAL A 213 11.67 -14.17 14.78
N ILE A 214 11.54 -15.44 14.35
CA ILE A 214 10.23 -16.07 14.08
C ILE A 214 9.60 -16.67 15.36
N GLY A 215 10.39 -16.87 16.43
CA GLY A 215 9.99 -17.64 17.61
C GLY A 215 9.44 -16.86 18.81
N THR A 216 9.36 -15.52 18.77
CA THR A 216 8.78 -14.74 19.86
C THR A 216 7.71 -13.77 19.35
N PRO A 217 6.42 -13.94 19.69
CA PRO A 217 5.50 -12.83 19.65
C PRO A 217 6.02 -11.82 20.67
N ARG A 218 6.58 -10.71 20.18
CA ARG A 218 6.95 -9.57 21.02
C ARG A 218 5.74 -9.22 21.88
N GLN A 219 5.95 -9.37 23.18
CA GLN A 219 5.18 -8.86 24.29
C GLN A 219 4.24 -7.70 23.90
N ALA A 220 2.96 -8.04 23.71
CA ALA A 220 1.94 -7.70 24.67
C ALA A 220 2.18 -6.38 25.43
N LYS A 221 2.05 -5.24 24.75
CA LYS A 221 1.39 -4.08 25.37
C LYS A 221 -0.11 -4.36 25.34
N VAL A 222 -0.56 -5.11 26.35
CA VAL A 222 -1.98 -5.24 26.68
C VAL A 222 -2.42 -3.88 27.23
N LEU A 223 -3.03 -3.05 26.39
CA LEU A 223 -3.97 -2.07 26.90
C LEU A 223 -5.29 -2.81 27.14
N ASN A 224 -5.46 -3.27 28.37
CA ASN A 224 -6.74 -3.70 28.90
C ASN A 224 -7.68 -2.49 28.96
N SER A 225 -8.49 -2.29 27.92
CA SER A 225 -9.81 -1.68 28.01
C SER A 225 -10.49 -1.83 26.66
N TYR A 226 -11.80 -2.05 26.63
CA TYR A 226 -12.66 -2.28 25.46
C TYR A 226 -12.94 -3.74 25.08
N ILE A 227 -13.04 -4.62 26.07
CA ILE A 227 -14.05 -5.70 26.04
C ILE A 227 -14.84 -5.59 27.34
N VAL A 228 -15.94 -4.81 27.30
CA VAL A 228 -16.97 -4.88 28.33
C VAL A 228 -17.85 -6.10 28.00
N LYS A 229 -18.07 -6.91 29.03
CA LYS A 229 -18.90 -8.12 29.08
C LYS A 229 -20.28 -7.93 28.46
#